data_AF-A0AAP8SYB1-F1
#
_entry.id   AF-A0AAP8SYB1-F1
#
_cell.length_a   1.000
_cell.length_b   1.000
_cell.length_c   1.000
_cell.angle_alpha   90.00
_cell.angle_beta   90.00
_cell.angle_gamma   90.00
#
_symmetry.space_group_name_H-M   'P 1'
#
loop_
_entity.id
_entity.type
_entity.pdbx_description
1 polymer ?
#
loop_
_entity_poly.entity_id
_entity_poly.type
_entity_poly.pdbx_seq_one_letter_code
_entity_poly.pdbx_strand_id
1 'polypeptide(L)'
;MSILAVRHRFNYNLIQIERDGSFTGKSLTGNKLPVLQRNGESKFYTFSGSLDVSQRSGHQLVKVINIAAYSIEPADVLQRHWIEVAAGHYCAAALINDSLMFLTDNSELITRRLPAPPPSPKDNVVRLFPSLPKSDQ
;
A
#
# COMPACT_ATOMS: atom_id res chain seq x y z
N MET A 1 -0.85 -8.36 18.77
CA MET A 1 -1.85 -9.02 17.89
C MET A 1 -1.31 -9.06 16.47
N SER A 2 -1.75 -10.00 15.62
CA SER A 2 -1.24 -10.13 14.25
C SER A 2 -2.27 -9.70 13.21
N ILE A 3 -1.82 -9.05 12.14
CA ILE A 3 -2.66 -8.71 11.00
C ILE A 3 -2.97 -10.01 10.24
N LEU A 4 -4.25 -10.30 10.06
CA LEU A 4 -4.74 -11.53 9.43
C LEU A 4 -5.21 -11.31 8.00
N ALA A 5 -5.67 -10.10 7.67
CA ALA A 5 -6.14 -9.78 6.33
C ALA A 5 -5.83 -8.34 5.94
N VAL A 6 -5.73 -8.11 4.64
CA VAL A 6 -5.42 -6.79 4.06
C VAL A 6 -6.31 -6.53 2.86
N ARG A 7 -6.71 -5.29 2.65
CA ARG A 7 -7.35 -4.82 1.43
C ARG A 7 -6.36 -4.00 0.63
N HIS A 8 -6.16 -4.37 -0.63
CA HIS A 8 -5.27 -3.74 -1.58
C HIS A 8 -6.07 -3.05 -2.69
N ARG A 9 -5.72 -1.79 -2.99
CA ARG A 9 -6.28 -1.02 -4.11
C ARG A 9 -5.61 -1.43 -5.42
N PHE A 10 -6.37 -1.95 -6.36
CA PHE A 10 -5.86 -2.36 -7.68
C PHE A 10 -6.89 -2.08 -8.78
N ASN A 11 -6.54 -1.26 -9.78
CA ASN A 11 -7.40 -0.93 -10.93
C ASN A 11 -8.85 -0.60 -10.53
N TYR A 12 -9.04 0.33 -9.59
CA TYR A 12 -10.34 0.74 -9.04
C TYR A 12 -11.10 -0.33 -8.24
N ASN A 13 -10.48 -1.49 -7.99
CA ASN A 13 -11.02 -2.55 -7.15
C ASN A 13 -10.31 -2.59 -5.78
N LEU A 14 -10.97 -3.24 -4.83
CA LEU A 14 -10.37 -3.69 -3.58
C LEU A 14 -10.20 -5.20 -3.65
N ILE A 15 -8.96 -5.66 -3.49
CA ILE A 15 -8.62 -7.07 -3.37
C ILE A 15 -8.38 -7.36 -1.90
N GLN A 16 -9.11 -8.30 -1.34
CA GLN A 16 -8.87 -8.80 0.00
C GLN A 16 -7.88 -9.96 -0.08
N ILE A 17 -6.84 -9.93 0.74
CA ILE A 17 -5.82 -10.98 0.81
C ILE A 17 -5.70 -11.40 2.27
N GLU A 18 -5.87 -12.68 2.52
CA GLU A 18 -5.69 -13.29 3.83
C GLU A 18 -4.23 -13.71 4.03
N ARG A 19 -3.85 -13.89 5.30
CA ARG A 19 -2.51 -14.33 5.70
C ARG A 19 -2.13 -15.71 5.17
N ASP A 20 -3.10 -16.59 4.94
CA ASP A 20 -2.89 -17.92 4.36
C ASP A 20 -2.68 -17.88 2.82
N GLY A 21 -2.76 -16.69 2.23
CA GLY A 21 -2.60 -16.46 0.81
C GLY A 21 -3.88 -16.60 0.00
N SER A 22 -5.02 -16.95 0.62
CA SER A 22 -6.33 -16.86 -0.03
C SER A 22 -6.66 -15.39 -0.32
N PHE A 23 -7.41 -15.14 -1.41
CA PHE A 23 -7.77 -13.78 -1.79
C PHE A 23 -9.12 -13.72 -2.50
N THR A 24 -9.80 -12.58 -2.36
CA THR A 24 -11.09 -12.29 -2.97
C THR A 24 -11.01 -10.97 -3.75
N GLY A 25 -11.58 -10.97 -4.96
CA GLY A 25 -11.58 -9.80 -5.86
C GLY A 25 -10.84 -10.07 -7.17
N LYS A 26 -10.98 -9.12 -8.12
CA LYS A 26 -10.31 -9.22 -9.42
C LYS A 26 -8.89 -8.66 -9.32
N SER A 27 -7.89 -9.54 -9.44
CA SER A 27 -6.47 -9.20 -9.32
C SER A 27 -5.67 -9.81 -10.46
N LEU A 28 -4.80 -9.03 -11.11
CA LEU A 28 -3.80 -9.56 -12.04
C LEU A 28 -2.58 -10.13 -11.30
N THR A 29 -2.37 -9.70 -10.06
CA THR A 29 -1.21 -10.06 -9.23
C THR A 29 -1.55 -11.15 -8.20
N GLY A 30 -2.78 -11.66 -8.24
CA GLY A 30 -3.32 -12.63 -7.28
C GLY A 30 -3.29 -12.08 -5.86
N ASN A 31 -2.61 -12.80 -4.97
CA ASN A 31 -2.45 -12.52 -3.55
C ASN A 31 -1.17 -11.72 -3.21
N LYS A 32 -0.58 -11.04 -4.20
CA LYS A 32 0.65 -10.29 -4.00
C LYS A 32 0.40 -8.79 -3.85
N LEU A 33 1.20 -8.16 -3.00
CA LEU A 33 1.17 -6.74 -2.71
C LEU A 33 2.35 -6.00 -3.36
N PRO A 34 2.15 -4.76 -3.84
CA PRO A 34 3.20 -3.96 -4.42
C PRO A 34 4.11 -3.33 -3.36
N VAL A 35 5.42 -3.55 -3.53
CA VAL A 35 6.50 -2.87 -2.81
C VAL A 35 7.12 -1.81 -3.71
N LEU A 36 7.18 -0.58 -3.21
CA LEU A 36 7.82 0.54 -3.89
C LEU A 36 9.35 0.43 -3.79
N GLN A 37 10.01 0.34 -4.93
CA GLN A 37 11.46 0.32 -5.06
C GLN A 37 12.05 1.73 -5.09
N ARG A 38 13.38 1.82 -4.91
CA ARG A 38 14.09 3.12 -4.90
C ARG A 38 14.01 3.87 -6.24
N ASN A 39 13.90 3.13 -7.35
CA ASN A 39 13.73 3.69 -8.70
C ASN A 39 12.29 4.15 -9.00
N GLY A 40 11.35 3.98 -8.06
CA GLY A 40 9.94 4.32 -8.24
C GLY A 40 9.09 3.19 -8.84
N GLU A 41 9.70 2.09 -9.28
CA GLU A 41 8.97 0.91 -9.76
C GLU A 41 8.35 0.12 -8.61
N SER A 42 7.41 -0.76 -8.94
CA SER A 42 6.77 -1.65 -7.98
C SER A 42 7.14 -3.11 -8.26
N LYS A 43 7.52 -3.84 -7.20
CA LYS A 43 7.71 -5.30 -7.24
C LYS A 43 6.71 -5.98 -6.31
N PHE A 44 6.21 -7.14 -6.70
CA PHE A 44 5.10 -7.81 -6.03
C PHE A 44 5.56 -8.99 -5.18
N TYR A 45 5.10 -9.05 -3.92
CA TYR A 45 5.47 -10.07 -2.94
C TYR A 45 4.24 -10.58 -2.19
N THR A 46 4.32 -11.79 -1.65
CA THR A 46 3.20 -12.44 -0.94
C THR A 46 3.02 -11.81 0.44
N PHE A 47 1.78 -11.61 0.87
CA PHE A 47 1.48 -11.21 2.24
C PHE A 47 1.49 -12.42 3.19
N SER A 48 2.10 -12.30 4.37
CA SER A 48 2.18 -13.41 5.34
C SER A 48 1.94 -13.01 6.80
N GLY A 49 1.39 -11.81 7.03
CA GLY A 49 0.96 -11.35 8.35
C GLY A 49 1.74 -10.13 8.84
N SER A 50 2.00 -10.06 10.14
CA SER A 50 2.71 -8.95 10.77
C SER A 50 3.78 -9.39 11.76
N LEU A 51 4.69 -8.48 12.05
CA LEU A 51 5.84 -8.60 12.94
C LEU A 51 5.90 -7.36 13.84
N ASP A 52 6.23 -7.54 15.12
CA ASP A 52 6.42 -6.41 16.02
C ASP A 52 7.68 -5.61 15.64
N VAL A 53 7.62 -4.28 15.79
CA VAL A 53 8.72 -3.39 15.44
C VAL A 53 10.01 -3.69 16.21
N SER A 54 9.92 -4.23 17.42
CA SER A 54 11.08 -4.67 18.21
C SER A 54 11.85 -5.83 17.56
N GLN A 55 11.18 -6.63 16.72
CA GLN A 55 11.73 -7.80 16.05
C GLN A 55 12.26 -7.48 14.64
N ARG A 56 12.25 -6.22 14.21
CA ARG A 56 12.63 -5.83 12.84
C ARG A 56 14.12 -5.98 12.51
N SER A 57 14.98 -6.17 13.52
CA SER A 57 16.43 -6.15 13.35
C SER A 57 16.90 -7.27 12.42
N GLY A 58 17.79 -6.94 11.48
CA GLY A 58 18.34 -7.91 10.53
C GLY A 58 17.44 -8.20 9.31
N HIS A 59 16.24 -7.62 9.23
CA HIS A 59 15.35 -7.79 8.08
C HIS A 59 15.41 -6.61 7.11
N GLN A 60 15.21 -6.89 5.81
CA GLN A 60 15.08 -5.84 4.80
C GLN A 60 13.75 -5.12 4.98
N LEU A 61 13.80 -3.81 5.25
CA LEU A 61 12.61 -2.98 5.36
C LEU A 61 12.14 -2.47 4.00
N VAL A 62 10.84 -2.58 3.76
CA VAL A 62 10.22 -2.22 2.48
C VAL A 62 8.98 -1.34 2.70
N LYS A 63 8.64 -0.58 1.65
CA LYS A 63 7.44 0.26 1.61
C LYS A 63 6.37 -0.44 0.78
N VAL A 64 5.33 -0.94 1.42
CA VAL A 64 4.19 -1.54 0.72
C VAL A 64 3.16 -0.45 0.45
N ILE A 65 2.73 -0.33 -0.80
CA ILE A 65 1.85 0.75 -1.24
C ILE A 65 0.46 0.23 -1.60
N ASN A 66 -0.47 1.15 -1.85
CA ASN A 66 -1.84 0.84 -2.28
C ASN A 66 -2.59 -0.07 -1.30
N ILE A 67 -2.31 0.01 0.00
CA ILE A 67 -3.09 -0.67 1.03
C ILE A 67 -4.26 0.22 1.42
N ALA A 68 -5.47 -0.34 1.36
CA ALA A 68 -6.71 0.32 1.73
C ALA A 68 -7.05 0.17 3.19
N ALA A 69 -6.99 -1.06 3.70
CA ALA A 69 -7.33 -1.36 5.08
C ALA A 69 -6.65 -2.67 5.50
N TYR A 70 -6.69 -2.95 6.79
CA TYR A 70 -6.26 -4.23 7.35
C TYR A 70 -7.21 -4.69 8.44
N SER A 71 -7.15 -5.98 8.77
CA SER A 71 -7.92 -6.57 9.85
C SER A 71 -7.06 -7.53 10.66
N ILE A 72 -7.35 -7.60 11.95
CA ILE A 72 -6.77 -8.55 12.91
C ILE A 72 -7.74 -9.68 13.25
N GLU A 73 -8.94 -9.66 12.67
CA GLU A 73 -10.00 -10.62 12.95
C GLU A 73 -9.96 -11.79 11.97
N PRO A 74 -10.32 -13.01 12.40
CA PRO A 74 -10.44 -14.19 11.54
C PRO A 74 -11.46 -14.04 10.39
N ALA A 75 -11.38 -14.93 9.39
CA ALA A 75 -12.15 -14.83 8.14
C ALA A 75 -13.61 -15.26 8.28
N ASP A 76 -13.92 -16.04 9.31
CA ASP A 76 -15.26 -16.52 9.68
C ASP A 76 -16.09 -15.46 10.43
N VAL A 77 -15.51 -14.31 10.77
CA VAL A 77 -16.25 -13.19 11.38
C VAL A 77 -17.13 -12.50 10.33
N LEU A 78 -18.45 -12.63 10.51
CA LEU A 78 -19.47 -12.17 9.57
C LEU A 78 -19.42 -10.65 9.28
N GLN A 79 -19.11 -9.85 10.30
CA GLN A 79 -18.87 -8.40 10.18
C GLN A 79 -17.46 -8.05 10.62
N ARG A 80 -16.49 -8.56 9.86
CA ARG A 80 -15.08 -8.28 10.11
C ARG A 80 -14.80 -6.77 10.14
N HIS A 81 -14.19 -6.29 11.22
CA HIS A 81 -13.75 -4.92 11.38
C HIS A 81 -12.52 -4.62 10.50
N TRP A 82 -12.56 -3.50 9.79
CA TRP A 82 -11.48 -3.04 8.91
C TRP A 82 -10.95 -1.71 9.39
N ILE A 83 -9.64 -1.65 9.61
CA ILE A 83 -8.93 -0.44 10.00
C ILE A 83 -8.38 0.19 8.72
N GLU A 84 -8.89 1.37 8.39
CA GLU A 84 -8.57 2.08 7.16
C GLU A 84 -7.14 2.66 7.18
N VAL A 85 -6.47 2.57 6.03
CA VAL A 85 -5.17 3.18 5.74
C VAL A 85 -5.39 4.38 4.84
N ALA A 86 -4.93 5.54 5.33
CA ALA A 86 -5.06 6.81 4.62
C ALA A 86 -4.50 6.75 3.19
N ALA A 87 -5.19 7.39 2.26
CA ALA A 87 -4.74 7.48 0.87
C ALA A 87 -3.39 8.18 0.79
N GLY A 88 -2.51 7.70 -0.10
CA GLY A 88 -1.15 8.22 -0.23
C GLY A 88 -0.21 7.82 0.90
N HIS A 89 -0.61 6.95 1.82
CA HIS A 89 0.29 6.35 2.80
C HIS A 89 0.86 5.02 2.29
N TYR A 90 2.10 4.73 2.70
CA TYR A 90 2.67 3.39 2.61
C TYR A 90 2.63 2.71 3.98
N CYS A 91 2.62 1.38 3.96
CA CYS A 91 2.74 0.53 5.14
C CYS A 91 4.19 0.02 5.22
N ALA A 92 4.79 0.09 6.40
CA ALA A 92 6.13 -0.46 6.61
C ALA A 92 6.04 -1.98 6.78
N ALA A 93 6.94 -2.72 6.12
CA ALA A 93 7.03 -4.17 6.24
C ALA A 93 8.49 -4.64 6.28
N ALA A 94 8.69 -5.82 6.85
CA ALA A 94 9.90 -6.62 6.68
C ALA A 94 9.68 -7.60 5.51
N LEU A 95 10.71 -7.76 4.67
CA LEU A 95 10.76 -8.79 3.64
C LEU A 95 11.58 -9.98 4.18
N ILE A 96 10.95 -11.15 4.26
CA ILE A 96 11.52 -12.39 4.79
C ILE A 96 11.18 -13.51 3.82
N ASN A 97 12.18 -14.10 3.16
CA ASN A 97 12.00 -15.21 2.20
C ASN A 97 10.90 -14.93 1.14
N ASP A 98 10.96 -13.75 0.52
CA ASP A 98 9.96 -13.25 -0.46
C ASP A 98 8.52 -13.05 0.07
N SER A 99 8.34 -13.11 1.38
CA SER A 99 7.09 -12.81 2.08
C SER A 99 7.16 -11.49 2.84
N LEU A 100 6.07 -10.74 2.79
CA LEU A 100 5.88 -9.49 3.51
C LEU A 100 5.28 -9.76 4.88
N MET A 101 5.96 -9.26 5.91
CA MET A 101 5.43 -9.15 7.26
C MET A 101 5.29 -7.67 7.62
N PHE A 102 4.05 -7.20 7.77
CA PHE A 102 3.80 -5.81 8.14
C PHE A 102 4.36 -5.49 9.53
N LEU A 103 5.00 -4.34 9.66
CA LEU A 103 5.50 -3.89 10.95
C LEU A 103 4.36 -3.28 11.75
N THR A 104 4.21 -3.73 12.99
CA THR A 104 3.26 -3.18 13.96
C THR A 104 3.98 -2.61 15.17
N ASP A 105 3.41 -1.56 15.75
CA ASP A 105 3.81 -1.00 17.05
C ASP A 105 2.57 -0.96 17.94
N ASN A 106 2.64 -1.57 19.12
CA ASN A 106 1.48 -1.74 20.02
C ASN A 106 0.24 -2.33 19.32
N SER A 107 0.44 -3.29 18.41
CA SER A 107 -0.61 -3.91 17.57
C SER A 107 -1.24 -3.01 16.49
N GLU A 108 -0.74 -1.80 16.29
CA GLU A 108 -1.17 -0.92 15.19
C GLU A 108 -0.20 -1.00 14.01
N LEU A 109 -0.73 -1.01 12.79
CA LEU A 109 0.07 -1.01 11.57
C LEU A 109 0.85 0.30 11.43
N ILE A 110 2.17 0.21 11.24
CA ILE A 110 3.00 1.39 10.99
C ILE A 110 2.75 1.89 9.56
N THR A 111 2.14 3.08 9.47
CA THR A 111 1.92 3.78 8.20
C THR A 111 2.61 5.15 8.18
N ARG A 112 3.00 5.59 6.99
CA ARG A 112 3.63 6.91 6.76
C ARG A 112 3.18 7.46 5.42
N ARG A 113 3.08 8.79 5.32
CA ARG A 113 2.80 9.48 4.06
C ARG A 113 3.92 9.19 3.05
N LEU A 114 3.54 8.85 1.82
CA LEU A 114 4.50 8.80 0.71
C LEU A 114 5.07 10.21 0.48
N PRO A 115 6.39 10.34 0.22
CA PRO A 115 6.95 11.62 -0.17
C PRO A 115 6.24 12.10 -1.44
N ALA A 116 6.02 13.42 -1.56
CA ALA A 116 5.50 13.99 -2.79
C ALA A 116 6.41 13.55 -3.96
N PRO A 117 5.84 13.16 -5.10
CA PRO A 117 6.66 12.96 -6.29
C PRO A 117 7.46 14.24 -6.55
N PRO A 118 8.71 14.14 -7.00
CA PRO A 118 9.43 15.32 -7.45
C PRO A 118 8.58 16.04 -8.51
N PRO A 119 8.58 17.39 -8.53
CA PRO A 119 7.85 18.13 -9.54
C PRO A 119 8.23 17.60 -10.92
N SER A 120 7.22 17.28 -11.72
CA SER A 120 7.44 16.77 -13.06
C SER A 120 8.16 17.84 -13.87
N PRO A 121 9.20 17.51 -14.66
CA PRO A 121 9.81 18.45 -15.61
C PRO A 121 8.79 19.04 -16.60
N LYS A 122 7.59 18.44 -16.70
CA LYS A 122 6.49 18.89 -17.56
C LYS A 122 5.71 20.10 -17.04
N ASP A 123 6.02 20.63 -15.87
CA ASP A 123 5.48 21.95 -15.46
C ASP A 123 6.17 23.11 -16.22
N ASN A 124 7.20 22.83 -17.02
CA ASN A 124 7.75 23.71 -18.05
C ASN A 124 7.09 23.48 -19.43
N VAL A 125 5.81 23.10 -19.50
CA VAL A 125 5.06 23.27 -20.75
C VAL A 125 4.91 24.78 -20.97
N VAL A 126 5.79 25.35 -21.79
CA VAL A 126 5.57 26.63 -22.44
C VAL A 126 4.19 26.56 -23.06
N ARG A 127 3.23 27.35 -22.56
CA ARG A 127 1.94 27.50 -23.22
C ARG A 127 2.23 28.05 -24.62
N LEU A 128 2.15 27.19 -25.64
CA LEU A 128 2.36 27.58 -27.04
C LEU A 128 1.24 28.48 -27.58
N PHE A 129 0.15 28.64 -26.83
CA PHE A 129 -0.97 29.47 -27.20
C PHE A 129 -1.12 30.63 -26.21
N PRO A 130 -0.98 31.89 -26.64
CA PRO A 130 -1.40 33.02 -25.84
C PRO A 130 -2.91 32.89 -25.58
N SER A 131 -3.33 33.13 -24.34
CA SER A 131 -4.74 33.21 -23.98
C SER A 131 -5.43 34.28 -24.84
N LEU A 132 -6.63 33.96 -25.37
CA LEU A 132 -7.43 34.92 -26.12
C LEU A 132 -7.61 36.21 -25.29
N PRO A 133 -7.48 37.39 -25.93
CA PRO A 133 -7.75 38.65 -25.25
C PRO A 133 -9.19 38.64 -24.75
N LYS A 134 -9.38 39.07 -23.50
CA LYS A 134 -10.71 39.30 -22.93
C LYS A 134 -11.38 40.38 -23.78
N SER A 135 -12.51 40.04 -24.37
CA SER A 135 -13.42 41.02 -24.94
C SER A 135 -14.08 41.77 -23.79
N ASP A 136 -13.73 43.05 -23.62
CA ASP A 136 -14.47 43.95 -22.75
C ASP A 136 -15.86 44.18 -23.34
N GLN A 137 -16.90 43.79 -22.60
CA GLN A 137 -18.27 44.28 -22.72
C GLN A 137 -18.76 44.70 -21.34
#